data_AF-A0A7Y7BET2-F1
#
_entry.id   AF-A0A7Y7BET2-F1
#
_cell.length_a   1.000
_cell.length_b   1.000
_cell.length_c   1.000
_cell.angle_alpha   90.00
_cell.angle_beta   90.00
_cell.angle_gamma   90.00
#
_symmetry.space_group_name_H-M   'P 1'
#
loop_
_entity.id
_entity.type
_entity.pdbx_description
1 polymer ?
#
loop_
_entity_poly.entity_id
_entity_poly.type
_entity_poly.pdbx_seq_one_letter_code
_entity_poly.pdbx_strand_id
1 'polypeptide(L)'
;MVRPINHKQLIKILKGEDLEFRITNYAVSVSGTLELEDLTFPHDLAFTESDFEELEFKNCRFLGKLTLRNTDLEVLKFEGCEFNDLEIDKSHIKELTLNDSAKLQKFNLGASSVNNLEIKRNSQFQAIEVACENNIMSAFIEDNGNGLSNSFKSTIYICPERFDNMVLKNNISEILHIGTIGQYSSFEIDNHSSNLVLFSNCNGANSKVSFKNLQPLDPFLASVCIVNSDRIIELKQNGVFSKFKNIKKYDQSVDLRNYSRIAG
;
A
#
# COMPACT_ATOMS: atom_id res chain seq x y z
N MET A 1 15.49 6.17 24.68
CA MET A 1 16.88 5.69 24.49
C MET A 1 16.78 4.38 23.73
N VAL A 2 17.35 4.31 22.54
CA VAL A 2 17.26 3.12 21.67
C VAL A 2 18.23 2.06 22.20
N ARG A 3 17.74 0.84 22.46
CA ARG A 3 18.53 -0.25 23.03
C ARG A 3 19.19 -1.07 21.92
N PRO A 4 20.52 -1.11 21.82
CA PRO A 4 21.17 -2.01 20.88
C PRO A 4 20.93 -3.46 21.32
N ILE A 5 20.45 -4.29 20.40
CA ILE A 5 20.25 -5.73 20.63
C ILE A 5 20.83 -6.54 19.47
N ASN A 6 21.25 -7.77 19.76
CA ASN A 6 21.70 -8.70 18.72
C ASN A 6 20.53 -9.51 18.14
N HIS A 7 20.79 -10.22 17.04
CA HIS A 7 19.78 -11.05 16.36
C HIS A 7 19.11 -12.07 17.27
N LYS A 8 19.86 -12.70 18.18
CA LYS A 8 19.31 -13.67 19.12
C LYS A 8 18.28 -13.04 20.07
N GLN A 9 18.51 -11.79 20.48
CA GLN A 9 17.55 -11.04 21.29
C GLN A 9 16.33 -10.62 20.47
N LEU A 10 16.52 -10.15 19.23
CA LEU A 10 15.41 -9.80 18.35
C LEU A 10 14.51 -11.02 18.06
N ILE A 11 15.08 -12.20 17.82
CA ILE A 11 14.31 -13.44 17.64
C ILE A 11 13.46 -13.76 18.88
N LYS A 12 13.98 -13.54 20.09
CA LYS A 12 13.20 -13.72 21.33
C LYS A 12 12.02 -12.76 21.42
N ILE A 13 12.23 -11.50 21.02
CA ILE A 13 11.16 -10.50 20.93
C ILE A 13 10.08 -10.98 19.97
N LEU A 14 10.48 -11.34 18.74
CA LEU A 14 9.56 -11.77 17.69
C LEU A 14 8.77 -13.04 18.06
N LYS A 15 9.38 -13.96 18.81
CA LYS A 15 8.70 -15.16 19.33
C LYS A 15 7.85 -14.89 20.58
N GLY A 16 7.90 -13.69 21.14
CA GLY A 16 7.15 -13.32 22.35
C GLY A 16 7.76 -13.88 23.64
N GLU A 17 9.02 -14.29 23.59
CA GLU A 17 9.81 -14.82 24.72
C GLU A 17 10.38 -13.68 25.58
N ASP A 18 10.54 -12.48 25.01
CA ASP A 18 10.95 -11.28 25.74
C ASP A 18 9.73 -10.61 26.41
N LEU A 19 9.53 -10.93 27.70
CA LEU A 19 8.43 -10.38 28.49
C LEU A 19 8.55 -8.88 28.73
N GLU A 20 9.78 -8.34 28.82
CA GLU A 20 10.01 -6.91 29.03
C GLU A 20 9.52 -6.14 27.81
N PHE A 21 9.91 -6.59 26.61
CA PHE A 21 9.47 -5.98 25.36
C PHE A 21 7.95 -6.07 25.23
N ARG A 22 7.33 -7.22 25.52
CA ARG A 22 5.87 -7.38 25.44
C ARG A 22 5.07 -6.40 26.30
N ILE A 23 5.66 -5.92 27.40
CA ILE A 23 4.99 -4.98 28.32
C ILE A 23 5.25 -3.54 27.90
N THR A 24 6.47 -3.24 27.42
CA THR A 24 6.96 -1.86 27.30
C THR A 24 7.17 -1.39 25.86
N ASN A 25 7.29 -2.31 24.89
CA ASN A 25 7.65 -2.06 23.49
C ASN A 25 8.83 -1.07 23.37
N TYR A 26 9.88 -1.28 24.16
CA TYR A 26 11.04 -0.39 24.17
C TYR A 26 11.70 -0.32 22.79
N ALA A 27 12.18 0.87 22.43
CA ALA A 27 12.93 1.12 21.20
C ALA A 27 14.18 0.23 21.10
N VAL A 28 14.40 -0.39 19.94
CA VAL A 28 15.55 -1.27 19.68
C VAL A 28 16.36 -0.79 18.48
N SER A 29 17.66 -1.04 18.51
CA SER A 29 18.55 -0.87 17.35
C SER A 29 19.19 -2.22 17.02
N VAL A 30 19.08 -2.65 15.78
CA VAL A 30 19.64 -3.92 15.29
C VAL A 30 20.46 -3.67 14.03
N SER A 31 21.75 -3.91 14.15
CA SER A 31 22.69 -3.84 13.03
C SER A 31 22.71 -5.12 12.22
N GLY A 32 23.02 -4.99 10.93
CA GLY A 32 23.15 -6.06 9.96
C GLY A 32 21.80 -6.64 9.52
N THR A 33 21.88 -7.47 8.50
CA THR A 33 20.74 -8.19 7.94
C THR A 33 20.24 -9.28 8.88
N LEU A 34 18.93 -9.27 9.16
CA LEU A 34 18.24 -10.40 9.76
C LEU A 34 17.22 -10.99 8.77
N GLU A 35 17.47 -12.23 8.38
CA GLU A 35 16.56 -13.03 7.58
C GLU A 35 15.81 -14.04 8.47
N LEU A 36 14.49 -14.11 8.30
CA LEU A 36 13.59 -14.98 9.04
C LEU A 36 12.72 -15.76 8.06
N GLU A 37 12.74 -17.09 8.17
CA GLU A 37 12.06 -17.97 7.22
C GLU A 37 11.15 -18.98 7.95
N ASP A 38 9.98 -19.25 7.36
CA ASP A 38 9.03 -20.28 7.81
C ASP A 38 8.56 -20.13 9.27
N LEU A 39 8.50 -18.89 9.78
CA LEU A 39 8.06 -18.62 11.14
C LEU A 39 6.59 -18.21 11.21
N THR A 40 5.94 -18.55 12.32
CA THR A 40 4.60 -18.04 12.67
C THR A 40 4.71 -17.13 13.89
N PHE A 41 4.19 -15.91 13.77
CA PHE A 41 4.14 -14.90 14.82
C PHE A 41 2.71 -14.80 15.35
N PRO A 42 2.42 -15.36 16.54
CA PRO A 42 1.04 -15.53 17.03
C PRO A 42 0.46 -14.28 17.71
N HIS A 43 1.27 -13.24 17.94
CA HIS A 43 0.91 -12.07 18.71
C HIS A 43 1.23 -10.79 17.93
N ASP A 44 0.66 -9.68 18.37
CA ASP A 44 0.95 -8.37 17.82
C ASP A 44 2.42 -8.01 18.09
N LEU A 45 3.09 -7.50 17.06
CA LEU A 45 4.46 -7.02 17.11
C LEU A 45 4.44 -5.53 16.81
N ALA A 46 4.90 -4.72 17.76
CA ALA A 46 4.96 -3.28 17.62
C ALA A 46 6.36 -2.77 17.93
N PHE A 47 7.04 -2.24 16.92
CA PHE A 47 8.33 -1.57 17.05
C PHE A 47 8.12 -0.07 16.88
N THR A 48 8.43 0.69 17.93
CA THR A 48 8.28 2.16 17.96
C THR A 48 9.62 2.80 18.25
N GLU A 49 9.99 3.84 17.49
CA GLU A 49 11.27 4.55 17.65
C GLU A 49 12.49 3.63 17.53
N SER A 50 12.38 2.61 16.69
CA SER A 50 13.42 1.59 16.48
C SER A 50 14.26 1.87 15.23
N ASP A 51 15.38 1.18 15.14
CA ASP A 51 16.33 1.28 14.04
C ASP A 51 16.75 -0.12 13.61
N PHE A 52 16.63 -0.42 12.33
CA PHE A 52 17.04 -1.70 11.75
C PHE A 52 17.84 -1.45 10.49
N GLU A 53 18.96 -2.14 10.30
CA GLU A 53 19.64 -2.08 9.00
C GLU A 53 18.79 -2.78 7.94
N GLU A 54 18.58 -4.09 8.07
CA GLU A 54 17.75 -4.85 7.14
C GLU A 54 16.93 -5.93 7.86
N LEU A 55 15.64 -6.00 7.54
CA LEU A 55 14.74 -7.08 7.98
C LEU A 55 14.12 -7.76 6.77
N GLU A 56 14.33 -9.07 6.67
CA GLU A 56 13.75 -9.90 5.61
C GLU A 56 12.93 -11.04 6.21
N PHE A 57 11.68 -11.17 5.77
CA PHE A 57 10.78 -12.24 6.16
C PHE A 57 10.38 -13.04 4.92
N LYS A 58 10.60 -14.36 4.97
CA LYS A 58 10.29 -15.30 3.90
C LYS A 58 9.30 -16.34 4.42
N ASN A 59 8.19 -16.55 3.70
CA ASN A 59 7.17 -17.54 4.03
C ASN A 59 6.66 -17.46 5.49
N CYS A 60 6.71 -16.27 6.09
CA CYS A 60 6.30 -16.07 7.47
C CYS A 60 4.79 -15.79 7.58
N ARG A 61 4.18 -16.20 8.68
CA ARG A 61 2.75 -15.97 8.97
C ARG A 61 2.58 -15.06 10.19
N PHE A 62 1.98 -13.90 9.99
CA PHE A 62 1.64 -12.95 11.05
C PHE A 62 0.16 -13.09 11.41
N LEU A 63 -0.10 -13.79 12.51
CA LEU A 63 -1.46 -13.94 13.04
C LEU A 63 -1.91 -12.72 13.84
N GLY A 64 -0.98 -12.00 14.44
CA GLY A 64 -1.19 -10.67 14.99
C GLY A 64 -0.89 -9.57 13.97
N LYS A 65 -1.07 -8.32 14.39
CA LYS A 65 -0.68 -7.13 13.65
C LYS A 65 0.82 -6.88 13.75
N LEU A 66 1.48 -6.57 12.65
CA LEU A 66 2.82 -6.00 12.64
C LEU A 66 2.74 -4.48 12.48
N THR A 67 3.33 -3.74 13.43
CA THR A 67 3.39 -2.27 13.41
C THR A 67 4.83 -1.79 13.50
N LEU A 68 5.23 -0.93 12.56
CA LEU A 68 6.49 -0.18 12.59
C LEU A 68 6.12 1.32 12.64
N ARG A 69 6.53 2.01 13.70
CA ARG A 69 6.21 3.43 13.88
C ARG A 69 7.44 4.24 14.26
N ASN A 70 7.66 5.37 13.58
CA ASN A 70 8.85 6.18 13.79
C ASN A 70 10.13 5.33 13.69
N THR A 71 10.18 4.41 12.73
CA THR A 71 11.28 3.46 12.58
C THR A 71 12.13 3.83 11.38
N ASP A 72 13.45 3.72 11.52
CA ASP A 72 14.38 3.85 10.41
C ASP A 72 14.79 2.45 9.93
N LEU A 73 14.67 2.18 8.63
CA LEU A 73 15.13 0.95 7.99
C LEU A 73 15.89 1.24 6.69
N GLU A 74 16.98 0.53 6.41
CA GLU A 74 17.50 0.51 5.04
C GLU A 74 16.63 -0.37 4.16
N VAL A 75 16.37 -1.60 4.62
CA VAL A 75 15.63 -2.60 3.85
C VAL A 75 14.58 -3.29 4.71
N LEU A 76 13.35 -3.38 4.19
CA LEU A 76 12.28 -4.18 4.75
C LEU A 76 11.64 -5.02 3.66
N LYS A 77 11.80 -6.34 3.73
CA LYS A 77 11.27 -7.28 2.72
C LYS A 77 10.34 -8.31 3.33
N PHE A 78 9.24 -8.53 2.63
CA PHE A 78 8.31 -9.62 2.89
C PHE A 78 8.09 -10.39 1.60
N GLU A 79 8.50 -11.66 1.58
CA GLU A 79 8.34 -12.56 0.44
C GLU A 79 7.52 -13.79 0.88
N GLY A 80 6.43 -14.08 0.16
CA GLY A 80 5.59 -15.25 0.48
C GLY A 80 4.87 -15.16 1.84
N CYS A 81 4.87 -14.00 2.49
CA CYS A 81 4.34 -13.84 3.85
C CYS A 81 2.82 -13.68 3.87
N GLU A 82 2.18 -14.09 4.96
CA GLU A 82 0.74 -13.89 5.20
C GLU A 82 0.51 -12.88 6.33
N PHE A 83 -0.42 -11.95 6.12
CA PHE A 83 -0.74 -10.90 7.09
C PHE A 83 -2.23 -10.78 7.35
N ASN A 84 -2.57 -10.60 8.63
CA ASN A 84 -3.79 -9.92 9.00
C ASN A 84 -3.62 -8.40 8.75
N ASP A 85 -2.73 -7.75 9.50
CA ASP A 85 -2.47 -6.32 9.34
C ASP A 85 -0.96 -6.02 9.36
N LEU A 86 -0.49 -5.25 8.38
CA LEU A 86 0.83 -4.64 8.33
C LEU A 86 0.66 -3.11 8.29
N GLU A 87 1.08 -2.42 9.36
CA GLU A 87 1.07 -0.97 9.48
C GLU A 87 2.50 -0.43 9.58
N ILE A 88 2.84 0.49 8.68
CA ILE A 88 4.08 1.24 8.69
C ILE A 88 3.70 2.72 8.73
N ASP A 89 4.11 3.42 9.78
CA ASP A 89 3.72 4.83 10.01
C ASP A 89 4.94 5.67 10.39
N LYS A 90 5.03 6.90 9.87
CA LYS A 90 6.06 7.89 10.24
C LYS A 90 7.49 7.37 10.15
N SER A 91 7.77 6.48 9.21
CA SER A 91 9.03 5.75 9.14
C SER A 91 9.86 6.18 7.93
N HIS A 92 11.18 5.99 7.99
CA HIS A 92 12.07 6.18 6.84
C HIS A 92 12.59 4.84 6.36
N ILE A 93 12.33 4.50 5.10
CA ILE A 93 12.71 3.21 4.52
C ILE A 93 13.38 3.43 3.17
N LYS A 94 14.59 2.91 2.92
CA LYS A 94 15.16 3.01 1.56
C LYS A 94 14.45 2.04 0.60
N GLU A 95 14.28 0.79 0.99
CA GLU A 95 13.60 -0.23 0.19
C GLU A 95 12.54 -0.97 1.01
N LEU A 96 11.29 -0.93 0.54
CA LEU A 96 10.17 -1.66 1.11
C LEU A 96 9.57 -2.58 0.05
N THR A 97 9.62 -3.90 0.29
CA THR A 97 9.02 -4.88 -0.61
C THR A 97 7.98 -5.75 0.10
N LEU A 98 6.83 -5.93 -0.54
CA LEU A 98 5.76 -6.84 -0.13
C LEU A 98 5.32 -7.67 -1.34
N ASN A 99 5.95 -8.83 -1.47
CA ASN A 99 5.85 -9.66 -2.66
C ASN A 99 5.27 -11.04 -2.34
N ASP A 100 4.49 -11.57 -3.28
CA ASP A 100 4.03 -12.95 -3.30
C ASP A 100 3.19 -13.35 -2.06
N SER A 101 2.51 -12.40 -1.41
CA SER A 101 1.59 -12.74 -0.32
C SER A 101 0.41 -13.53 -0.85
N ALA A 102 0.24 -14.75 -0.32
CA ALA A 102 -0.95 -15.55 -0.57
C ALA A 102 -2.21 -14.91 0.03
N LYS A 103 -2.06 -14.20 1.17
CA LYS A 103 -3.14 -13.53 1.87
C LYS A 103 -2.62 -12.31 2.65
N LEU A 104 -3.12 -11.14 2.25
CA LEU A 104 -2.85 -9.85 2.88
C LEU A 104 -4.17 -9.17 3.23
N GLN A 105 -4.66 -9.26 4.47
CA GLN A 105 -5.91 -8.55 4.77
C GLN A 105 -5.69 -7.04 4.65
N LYS A 106 -4.72 -6.43 5.35
CA LYS A 106 -4.40 -5.01 5.16
C LYS A 106 -2.90 -4.74 5.14
N PHE A 107 -2.48 -3.96 4.15
CA PHE A 107 -1.24 -3.20 4.15
C PHE A 107 -1.58 -1.71 4.24
N ASN A 108 -0.95 -1.00 5.18
CA ASN A 108 -1.05 0.44 5.31
C ASN A 108 0.33 1.07 5.51
N LEU A 109 0.70 1.94 4.59
CA LEU A 109 1.85 2.82 4.67
C LEU A 109 1.35 4.25 4.84
N GLY A 110 1.69 4.91 5.96
CA GLY A 110 1.26 6.27 6.29
C GLY A 110 2.41 7.18 6.71
N ALA A 111 2.31 8.47 6.38
CA ALA A 111 3.22 9.54 6.83
C ALA A 111 4.73 9.21 6.77
N SER A 112 5.15 8.35 5.83
CA SER A 112 6.49 7.76 5.76
C SER A 112 7.26 8.24 4.54
N SER A 113 8.57 8.14 4.59
CA SER A 113 9.46 8.39 3.44
C SER A 113 10.00 7.07 2.93
N VAL A 114 9.70 6.72 1.67
CA VAL A 114 10.19 5.49 1.05
C VAL A 114 10.88 5.79 -0.27
N ASN A 115 12.13 5.35 -0.46
CA ASN A 115 12.80 5.58 -1.74
C ASN A 115 12.26 4.62 -2.82
N ASN A 116 12.18 3.33 -2.51
CA ASN A 116 11.67 2.32 -3.44
C ASN A 116 10.61 1.46 -2.74
N LEU A 117 9.38 1.51 -3.26
CA LEU A 117 8.25 0.70 -2.80
C LEU A 117 7.89 -0.33 -3.88
N GLU A 118 7.94 -1.61 -3.55
CA GLU A 118 7.43 -2.68 -4.41
C GLU A 118 6.32 -3.46 -3.69
N ILE A 119 5.16 -3.58 -4.33
CA ILE A 119 4.06 -4.40 -3.84
C ILE A 119 3.60 -5.26 -5.01
N LYS A 120 4.02 -6.53 -5.05
CA LYS A 120 3.83 -7.38 -6.23
C LYS A 120 3.18 -8.72 -5.91
N ARG A 121 2.33 -9.20 -6.82
CA ARG A 121 1.80 -10.58 -6.80
C ARG A 121 1.08 -10.98 -5.51
N ASN A 122 0.43 -10.02 -4.83
CA ASN A 122 -0.38 -10.30 -3.65
C ASN A 122 -1.79 -10.73 -4.09
N SER A 123 -2.03 -12.05 -4.13
CA SER A 123 -3.17 -12.63 -4.85
C SER A 123 -4.53 -12.41 -4.18
N GLN A 124 -4.58 -12.40 -2.84
CA GLN A 124 -5.76 -12.13 -2.04
C GLN A 124 -5.48 -10.96 -1.11
N PHE A 125 -6.23 -9.86 -1.24
CA PHE A 125 -6.13 -8.75 -0.31
C PHE A 125 -7.44 -8.01 -0.08
N GLN A 126 -7.62 -7.48 1.13
CA GLN A 126 -8.74 -6.56 1.42
C GLN A 126 -8.33 -5.10 1.18
N ALA A 127 -7.16 -4.67 1.63
CA ALA A 127 -6.70 -3.29 1.42
C ALA A 127 -5.18 -3.18 1.22
N ILE A 128 -4.79 -2.45 0.18
CA ILE A 128 -3.43 -1.94 -0.03
C ILE A 128 -3.53 -0.42 -0.01
N GLU A 129 -3.05 0.20 1.07
CA GLU A 129 -3.17 1.63 1.31
C GLU A 129 -1.78 2.27 1.35
N VAL A 130 -1.47 3.06 0.32
CA VAL A 130 -0.37 4.05 0.36
C VAL A 130 -1.03 5.38 0.69
N ALA A 131 -1.18 5.66 1.98
CA ALA A 131 -1.98 6.75 2.50
C ALA A 131 -1.36 8.13 2.25
N CYS A 132 -2.03 9.18 2.76
CA CYS A 132 -1.53 10.54 2.65
C CYS A 132 -0.31 10.82 3.54
N GLU A 133 0.34 11.96 3.31
CA GLU A 133 1.58 12.39 3.99
C GLU A 133 2.82 11.54 3.67
N ASN A 134 2.72 10.53 2.80
CA ASN A 134 3.88 9.77 2.34
C ASN A 134 4.72 10.55 1.31
N ASN A 135 6.03 10.40 1.38
CA ASN A 135 6.98 10.84 0.34
C ASN A 135 7.63 9.61 -0.30
N ILE A 136 7.29 9.31 -1.56
CA ILE A 136 7.68 8.07 -2.22
C ILE A 136 8.48 8.36 -3.48
N MET A 137 9.79 8.12 -3.52
CA MET A 137 10.56 8.42 -4.74
C MET A 137 10.10 7.54 -5.92
N SER A 138 10.09 6.22 -5.75
CA SER A 138 9.56 5.28 -6.75
C SER A 138 8.64 4.22 -6.16
N ALA A 139 7.56 3.88 -6.88
CA ALA A 139 6.62 2.84 -6.48
C ALA A 139 6.17 1.97 -7.66
N PHE A 140 6.22 0.65 -7.46
CA PHE A 140 5.74 -0.36 -8.40
C PHE A 140 4.73 -1.27 -7.69
N ILE A 141 3.46 -1.08 -8.02
CA ILE A 141 2.34 -1.87 -7.47
C ILE A 141 1.81 -2.71 -8.62
N GLU A 142 2.20 -3.98 -8.67
CA GLU A 142 2.02 -4.81 -9.87
C GLU A 142 1.42 -6.19 -9.59
N ASP A 143 0.59 -6.68 -10.51
CA ASP A 143 0.04 -8.04 -10.48
C ASP A 143 -0.71 -8.39 -9.16
N ASN A 144 -1.29 -7.40 -8.48
CA ASN A 144 -2.02 -7.62 -7.24
C ASN A 144 -3.49 -7.96 -7.50
N GLY A 145 -4.00 -8.91 -6.73
CA GLY A 145 -5.38 -9.35 -6.78
C GLY A 145 -5.63 -10.35 -7.89
N ASN A 146 -6.51 -11.32 -7.61
CA ASN A 146 -6.94 -12.32 -8.56
C ASN A 146 -8.47 -12.42 -8.51
N GLY A 147 -9.14 -12.11 -9.63
CA GLY A 147 -10.61 -12.10 -9.69
C GLY A 147 -11.27 -13.46 -9.44
N LEU A 148 -10.53 -14.58 -9.53
CA LEU A 148 -11.05 -15.92 -9.27
C LEU A 148 -10.85 -16.37 -7.83
N SER A 149 -9.79 -15.90 -7.17
CA SER A 149 -9.40 -16.38 -5.84
C SER A 149 -9.51 -15.33 -4.74
N ASN A 150 -9.62 -14.03 -5.04
CA ASN A 150 -9.76 -13.00 -4.02
C ASN A 150 -11.17 -13.02 -3.42
N SER A 151 -11.27 -13.40 -2.15
CA SER A 151 -12.53 -13.49 -1.41
C SER A 151 -12.97 -12.16 -0.79
N PHE A 152 -12.11 -11.14 -0.82
CA PHE A 152 -12.39 -9.83 -0.24
C PHE A 152 -12.99 -8.86 -1.25
N LYS A 153 -13.77 -7.90 -0.74
CA LYS A 153 -14.05 -6.66 -1.46
C LYS A 153 -12.83 -5.75 -1.38
N SER A 154 -11.92 -5.92 -2.33
CA SER A 154 -10.56 -5.39 -2.28
C SER A 154 -10.47 -3.91 -2.66
N THR A 155 -9.59 -3.17 -1.98
CA THR A 155 -9.35 -1.74 -2.24
C THR A 155 -7.87 -1.47 -2.43
N ILE A 156 -7.51 -0.76 -3.50
CA ILE A 156 -6.21 -0.12 -3.66
C ILE A 156 -6.42 1.38 -3.49
N TYR A 157 -5.76 1.96 -2.49
CA TYR A 157 -5.81 3.39 -2.19
C TYR A 157 -4.42 4.02 -2.28
N ILE A 158 -4.32 5.08 -3.08
CA ILE A 158 -3.07 5.77 -3.38
C ILE A 158 -3.27 7.27 -3.14
N CYS A 159 -2.66 7.81 -2.08
CA CYS A 159 -2.72 9.23 -1.72
C CYS A 159 -1.36 9.80 -1.28
N PRO A 160 -0.17 9.35 -1.74
CA PRO A 160 1.07 9.95 -1.25
C PRO A 160 1.08 11.47 -1.44
N GLU A 161 1.71 12.19 -0.52
CA GLU A 161 1.89 13.65 -0.63
C GLU A 161 2.80 14.00 -1.80
N ARG A 162 3.86 13.20 -2.00
CA ARG A 162 4.82 13.36 -3.11
C ARG A 162 5.27 12.02 -3.66
N PHE A 163 5.54 12.01 -4.97
CA PHE A 163 6.30 10.94 -5.61
C PHE A 163 6.94 11.39 -6.92
N ASP A 164 8.04 10.74 -7.32
CA ASP A 164 8.69 11.02 -8.61
C ASP A 164 8.15 10.09 -9.70
N ASN A 165 8.06 8.79 -9.41
CA ASN A 165 7.52 7.80 -10.33
C ASN A 165 6.63 6.77 -9.63
N MET A 166 5.42 6.56 -10.14
CA MET A 166 4.52 5.53 -9.61
C MET A 166 3.82 4.79 -10.74
N VAL A 167 3.86 3.47 -10.67
CA VAL A 167 3.28 2.57 -11.66
C VAL A 167 2.32 1.59 -10.96
N LEU A 168 1.07 1.57 -11.43
CA LEU A 168 0.09 0.56 -11.09
C LEU A 168 -0.16 -0.30 -12.32
N LYS A 169 0.28 -1.56 -12.29
CA LYS A 169 0.20 -2.44 -13.45
C LYS A 169 -0.49 -3.77 -13.15
N ASN A 170 -1.36 -4.23 -14.06
CA ASN A 170 -1.98 -5.55 -13.97
C ASN A 170 -2.74 -5.82 -12.64
N ASN A 171 -3.22 -4.79 -11.95
CA ASN A 171 -3.90 -4.98 -10.68
C ASN A 171 -5.41 -5.20 -10.87
N ILE A 172 -5.99 -5.97 -9.96
CA ILE A 172 -7.41 -6.24 -9.86
C ILE A 172 -7.89 -5.87 -8.45
N SER A 173 -8.81 -4.92 -8.37
CA SER A 173 -9.43 -4.50 -7.11
C SER A 173 -10.90 -4.16 -7.29
N GLU A 174 -11.74 -4.35 -6.28
CA GLU A 174 -13.13 -3.85 -6.35
C GLU A 174 -13.17 -2.33 -6.41
N ILE A 175 -12.31 -1.67 -5.63
CA ILE A 175 -12.17 -0.22 -5.57
C ILE A 175 -10.73 0.17 -5.87
N LEU A 176 -10.55 1.05 -6.85
CA LEU A 176 -9.33 1.83 -7.05
C LEU A 176 -9.61 3.27 -6.65
N HIS A 177 -8.88 3.79 -5.65
CA HIS A 177 -8.98 5.18 -5.24
C HIS A 177 -7.62 5.87 -5.33
N ILE A 178 -7.54 6.86 -6.22
CA ILE A 178 -6.40 7.77 -6.35
C ILE A 178 -6.78 9.11 -5.72
N GLY A 179 -6.14 9.45 -4.60
CA GLY A 179 -6.34 10.70 -3.86
C GLY A 179 -5.31 11.78 -4.16
N THR A 180 -4.24 11.45 -4.88
CA THR A 180 -3.21 12.42 -5.27
C THR A 180 -2.61 12.07 -6.62
N ILE A 181 -2.34 13.09 -7.44
CA ILE A 181 -1.35 13.03 -8.52
C ILE A 181 -0.30 14.10 -8.19
N GLY A 182 0.94 13.67 -7.93
CA GLY A 182 2.04 14.56 -7.56
C GLY A 182 2.32 15.61 -8.62
N GLN A 183 2.84 16.77 -8.19
CA GLN A 183 3.38 17.75 -9.13
C GLN A 183 4.73 17.26 -9.68
N TYR A 184 5.00 17.52 -10.95
CA TYR A 184 6.25 17.10 -11.63
C TYR A 184 6.53 15.59 -11.60
N SER A 185 5.52 14.76 -11.32
CA SER A 185 5.66 13.32 -11.21
C SER A 185 5.36 12.58 -12.51
N SER A 186 5.75 11.31 -12.56
CA SER A 186 5.30 10.33 -13.55
C SER A 186 4.33 9.36 -12.89
N PHE A 187 3.10 9.27 -13.41
CA PHE A 187 2.08 8.35 -12.91
C PHE A 187 1.50 7.51 -14.04
N GLU A 188 1.65 6.20 -13.96
CA GLU A 188 1.11 5.25 -14.92
C GLU A 188 0.13 4.28 -14.27
N ILE A 189 -1.01 4.10 -14.93
CA ILE A 189 -1.92 2.98 -14.68
C ILE A 189 -2.00 2.19 -15.99
N ASP A 190 -1.63 0.92 -15.95
CA ASP A 190 -1.70 0.03 -17.11
C ASP A 190 -2.38 -1.29 -16.74
N ASN A 191 -3.41 -1.66 -17.50
CA ASN A 191 -4.14 -2.92 -17.34
C ASN A 191 -4.70 -3.12 -15.91
N HIS A 192 -5.39 -2.11 -15.39
CA HIS A 192 -6.06 -2.18 -14.08
C HIS A 192 -7.55 -2.49 -14.26
N SER A 193 -8.09 -3.39 -13.44
CA SER A 193 -9.52 -3.73 -13.46
C SER A 193 -10.21 -3.40 -12.14
N SER A 194 -11.27 -2.58 -12.16
CA SER A 194 -12.05 -2.23 -10.97
C SER A 194 -13.49 -1.82 -11.23
N ASN A 195 -14.39 -2.15 -10.30
CA ASN A 195 -15.80 -1.74 -10.36
C ASN A 195 -15.99 -0.26 -10.00
N LEU A 196 -15.28 0.23 -8.98
CA LEU A 196 -15.28 1.65 -8.64
C LEU A 196 -13.89 2.22 -8.86
N VAL A 197 -13.78 3.21 -9.73
CA VAL A 197 -12.58 4.04 -9.85
C VAL A 197 -12.88 5.44 -9.35
N LEU A 198 -12.17 5.87 -8.32
CA LEU A 198 -12.34 7.17 -7.70
C LEU A 198 -11.07 7.99 -7.86
N PHE A 199 -11.20 9.18 -8.43
CA PHE A 199 -10.16 10.19 -8.43
C PHE A 199 -10.62 11.35 -7.55
N SER A 200 -9.84 11.70 -6.54
CA SER A 200 -10.10 12.86 -5.69
C SER A 200 -8.88 13.77 -5.62
N ASN A 201 -9.06 15.07 -5.83
CA ASN A 201 -7.99 16.09 -5.76
C ASN A 201 -6.77 15.84 -6.66
N CYS A 202 -6.96 15.11 -7.76
CA CYS A 202 -5.90 14.76 -8.71
C CYS A 202 -5.64 15.90 -9.71
N ASN A 203 -4.91 16.92 -9.27
CA ASN A 203 -4.66 18.16 -10.04
C ASN A 203 -3.19 18.36 -10.47
N GLY A 204 -2.29 17.43 -10.14
CA GLY A 204 -0.82 17.57 -10.26
C GLY A 204 -0.34 18.32 -11.50
N ALA A 205 0.05 19.58 -11.34
CA ALA A 205 0.58 20.40 -12.41
C ALA A 205 1.91 19.81 -12.94
N ASN A 206 2.11 19.90 -14.26
CA ASN A 206 3.31 19.38 -14.94
C ASN A 206 3.59 17.88 -14.73
N SER A 207 2.60 17.11 -14.28
CA SER A 207 2.71 15.65 -14.16
C SER A 207 2.58 14.97 -15.53
N LYS A 208 3.37 13.91 -15.74
CA LYS A 208 3.20 12.97 -16.84
C LYS A 208 2.27 11.86 -16.38
N VAL A 209 1.04 11.86 -16.88
CA VAL A 209 0.03 10.86 -16.49
C VAL A 209 -0.35 10.03 -17.71
N SER A 210 -0.29 8.72 -17.58
CA SER A 210 -0.60 7.76 -18.65
C SER A 210 -1.51 6.66 -18.11
N PHE A 211 -2.76 6.62 -18.56
CA PHE A 211 -3.70 5.56 -18.22
C PHE A 211 -4.03 4.72 -19.45
N LYS A 212 -3.78 3.42 -19.35
CA LYS A 212 -3.99 2.45 -20.43
C LYS A 212 -4.75 1.25 -19.88
N ASN A 213 -5.67 0.73 -20.69
CA ASN A 213 -6.41 -0.50 -20.41
C ASN A 213 -7.12 -0.54 -19.04
N LEU A 214 -7.51 0.62 -18.51
CA LEU A 214 -8.37 0.69 -17.33
C LEU A 214 -9.76 0.17 -17.70
N GLN A 215 -10.25 -0.84 -16.99
CA GLN A 215 -11.49 -1.52 -17.34
C GLN A 215 -12.32 -1.93 -16.13
N PRO A 216 -13.64 -2.08 -16.30
CA PRO A 216 -14.50 -2.58 -15.24
C PRO A 216 -14.34 -4.09 -15.05
N LEU A 217 -14.57 -4.59 -13.83
CA LEU A 217 -14.79 -6.03 -13.61
C LEU A 217 -16.18 -6.43 -14.09
N ASP A 218 -17.19 -5.64 -13.75
CA ASP A 218 -18.56 -5.72 -14.28
C ASP A 218 -18.92 -4.43 -15.04
N PRO A 219 -19.02 -4.45 -16.39
CA PRO A 219 -19.37 -3.28 -17.19
C PRO A 219 -20.73 -2.64 -16.90
N PHE A 220 -21.65 -3.33 -16.22
CA PHE A 220 -22.99 -2.83 -15.91
C PHE A 220 -23.07 -2.14 -14.55
N LEU A 221 -22.25 -2.57 -13.59
CA LEU A 221 -22.24 -2.03 -12.23
C LEU A 221 -21.10 -1.03 -11.99
N ALA A 222 -20.10 -1.02 -12.88
CA ALA A 222 -18.93 -0.19 -12.67
C ALA A 222 -19.18 1.30 -12.89
N SER A 223 -18.43 2.12 -12.13
CA SER A 223 -18.47 3.57 -12.22
C SER A 223 -17.09 4.21 -12.04
N VAL A 224 -16.91 5.35 -12.71
CA VAL A 224 -15.78 6.26 -12.49
C VAL A 224 -16.33 7.52 -11.84
N CYS A 225 -15.74 7.90 -10.71
CA CYS A 225 -16.08 9.12 -9.99
C CYS A 225 -14.89 10.07 -9.98
N ILE A 226 -15.11 11.30 -10.45
CA ILE A 226 -14.09 12.34 -10.55
C ILE A 226 -14.50 13.48 -9.64
N VAL A 227 -13.71 13.73 -8.59
CA VAL A 227 -13.97 14.74 -7.57
C VAL A 227 -12.82 15.74 -7.58
N ASN A 228 -13.08 17.00 -7.92
CA ASN A 228 -12.08 18.09 -7.91
C ASN A 228 -10.72 17.71 -8.56
N SER A 229 -10.76 17.14 -9.77
CA SER A 229 -9.60 16.52 -10.42
C SER A 229 -9.49 16.91 -11.89
N ASP A 230 -9.03 18.13 -12.17
CA ASP A 230 -9.00 18.71 -13.51
C ASP A 230 -8.10 17.92 -14.47
N ARG A 231 -6.96 17.43 -13.98
CA ARG A 231 -6.04 16.60 -14.78
C ARG A 231 -6.70 15.32 -15.30
N ILE A 232 -7.65 14.78 -14.54
CA ILE A 232 -8.41 13.57 -14.91
C ILE A 232 -9.47 13.88 -15.97
N ILE A 233 -10.02 15.10 -15.97
CA ILE A 233 -11.02 15.53 -16.96
C ILE A 233 -10.39 15.56 -18.36
N GLU A 234 -9.13 15.98 -18.49
CA GLU A 234 -8.39 15.93 -19.76
C GLU A 234 -8.23 14.48 -20.27
N LEU A 235 -7.87 13.55 -19.40
CA LEU A 235 -7.72 12.13 -19.75
C LEU A 235 -9.05 11.49 -20.17
N LYS A 236 -10.17 11.93 -19.59
CA LYS A 236 -11.52 11.50 -20.01
C LYS A 236 -11.77 11.83 -21.49
N GLN A 237 -11.34 13.00 -21.97
CA GLN A 237 -11.54 13.42 -23.36
C GLN A 237 -10.80 12.50 -24.35
N ASN A 238 -9.72 11.85 -23.91
CA ASN A 238 -8.94 10.89 -24.70
C ASN A 238 -9.51 9.46 -24.68
N GLY A 239 -10.72 9.26 -24.13
CA GLY A 239 -11.40 7.97 -24.16
C GLY A 239 -10.88 6.92 -23.17
N VAL A 240 -10.04 7.32 -22.20
CA VAL A 240 -9.48 6.42 -21.16
C VAL A 240 -10.56 5.64 -20.42
N PHE A 241 -11.71 6.27 -20.17
CA PHE A 241 -12.83 5.66 -19.43
C PHE A 241 -13.92 5.08 -20.34
N SER A 242 -13.65 4.87 -21.63
CA SER A 242 -14.64 4.43 -22.62
C SER A 242 -15.32 3.09 -22.30
N LYS A 243 -14.66 2.23 -21.51
CA LYS A 243 -15.22 0.96 -21.04
C LYS A 243 -16.21 1.09 -19.87
N PHE A 244 -16.30 2.26 -19.24
CA PHE A 244 -17.20 2.51 -18.11
C PHE A 244 -18.48 3.21 -18.58
N LYS A 245 -19.65 2.66 -18.23
CA LYS A 245 -20.95 3.24 -18.60
C LYS A 245 -21.33 4.44 -17.73
N ASN A 246 -20.95 4.40 -16.46
CA ASN A 246 -21.33 5.41 -15.47
C ASN A 246 -20.12 6.27 -15.09
N ILE A 247 -20.07 7.53 -15.55
CA ILE A 247 -19.00 8.46 -15.19
C ILE A 247 -19.63 9.67 -14.50
N LYS A 248 -19.35 9.84 -13.21
CA LYS A 248 -19.90 10.91 -12.37
C LYS A 248 -18.82 11.95 -12.08
N LYS A 249 -19.16 13.23 -12.18
CA LYS A 249 -18.28 14.37 -11.82
C LYS A 249 -18.89 15.13 -10.66
N TYR A 250 -18.06 15.49 -9.69
CA TYR A 250 -18.44 16.28 -8.53
C TYR A 250 -17.47 17.45 -8.35
N ASP A 251 -18.02 18.65 -8.14
CA ASP A 251 -17.25 19.89 -7.94
C ASP A 251 -16.93 20.15 -6.45
N GLN A 252 -17.53 19.39 -5.52
CA GLN A 252 -17.28 19.50 -4.07
C GLN A 252 -16.84 18.15 -3.51
N SER A 253 -16.12 18.19 -2.38
CA SER A 253 -15.71 16.99 -1.64
C SER A 253 -16.94 16.18 -1.21
N VAL A 254 -17.09 15.00 -1.80
CA VAL A 254 -18.05 13.99 -1.34
C VAL A 254 -17.45 13.33 -0.09
N ASP A 255 -18.26 12.84 0.85
CA ASP A 255 -17.73 12.05 1.98
C ASP A 255 -17.14 10.73 1.45
N LEU A 256 -15.84 10.75 1.15
CA LEU A 256 -15.07 9.68 0.50
C LEU A 256 -15.00 8.41 1.37
N ARG A 257 -15.39 8.49 2.65
CA ARG A 257 -15.41 7.32 3.56
C ARG A 257 -16.60 6.40 3.30
N ASN A 258 -17.53 6.79 2.44
CA ASN A 258 -18.75 6.02 2.17
C ASN A 258 -18.88 5.69 0.67
N TYR A 259 -17.99 4.83 0.16
CA TYR A 259 -17.94 4.41 -1.24
C TYR A 259 -19.27 3.88 -1.79
N SER A 260 -20.12 3.31 -0.94
CA SER A 260 -21.48 2.85 -1.31
C SER A 260 -22.40 4.00 -1.74
N ARG A 261 -22.28 5.19 -1.15
CA ARG A 261 -23.02 6.40 -1.56
C ARG A 261 -22.48 7.02 -2.85
N ILE A 262 -21.20 6.82 -3.14
CA ILE A 262 -20.51 7.40 -4.31
C ILE A 262 -20.77 6.56 -5.57
N ALA A 263 -20.72 5.23 -5.42
CA ALA A 263 -21.01 4.29 -6.50
C ALA A 263 -22.44 4.47 -7.03
N GLY A 264 -23.41 4.74 -6.14
CA GLY A 264 -24.81 5.02 -6.43
C GLY A 264 -25.56 3.83 -7.00
#